data_AF-A0A9D4JQN6-F1
#
_entry.id   AF-A0A9D4JQN6-F1
#
_cell.length_a   1.000
_cell.length_b   1.000
_cell.length_c   1.000
_cell.angle_alpha   90.00
_cell.angle_beta   90.00
_cell.angle_gamma   90.00
#
_symmetry.space_group_name_H-M   'P 1'
#
loop_
_entity.id
_entity.type
_entity.pdbx_description
1 polymer ?
#
loop_
_entity_poly.entity_id
_entity_poly.type
_entity_poly.pdbx_seq_one_letter_code
_entity_poly.pdbx_strand_id
1 'polypeptide(L)'
;QKHLPFHEDKEDSETHKTIESLQQQVAILRDLSPFRFSGLSEVLSQNGLTVNIRKTIEGRYRDVQFQLKFLMQESLDTGESHVTDLSIAASDVFTTDLIEHIERMSAQGNVQGFLHLVKGYSRWTEAKTQTFKHFTAEYPNIVMQVDTNLLNIKANNCTLVLTWNLEVEGESSVVPDIRLEVVVPESVQEKQKDFLESVDENFQLMLQRLGIEASINSLIETVK
;
A
#
# COMPACT_ATOMS: atom_id res chain seq x y z
N GLN A 1 50.91 -47.87 8.04
CA GLN A 1 50.15 -46.61 8.03
C GLN A 1 49.39 -46.50 6.72
N LYS A 2 48.07 -46.65 6.73
CA LYS A 2 47.20 -46.29 5.60
C LYS A 2 46.71 -44.88 5.87
N HIS A 3 47.11 -43.91 5.05
CA HIS A 3 46.54 -42.57 5.03
C HIS A 3 45.10 -42.67 4.52
N LEU A 4 44.13 -42.20 5.32
CA LEU A 4 42.80 -41.85 4.83
C LEU A 4 42.89 -40.55 4.02
N PRO A 5 42.24 -40.45 2.85
CA PRO A 5 42.14 -39.18 2.14
C PRO A 5 40.94 -38.37 2.67
N PHE A 6 41.25 -37.14 3.05
CA PHE A 6 40.46 -35.91 2.92
C PHE A 6 39.04 -36.07 2.36
N HIS A 7 38.05 -35.93 3.24
CA HIS A 7 36.64 -35.77 2.87
C HIS A 7 36.09 -34.37 3.16
N GLU A 8 36.87 -33.47 3.80
CA GLU A 8 36.42 -32.13 4.22
C GLU A 8 36.41 -31.09 3.08
N ASP A 9 37.32 -31.17 2.09
CA ASP A 9 37.47 -30.09 1.08
C ASP A 9 36.33 -29.97 0.05
N LYS A 10 35.53 -31.04 -0.15
CA LYS A 10 34.43 -31.03 -1.13
C LYS A 10 33.15 -30.41 -0.59
N GLU A 11 32.83 -30.67 0.68
CA GLU A 11 31.65 -30.11 1.35
C GLU A 11 31.78 -28.59 1.51
N ASP A 12 32.96 -28.09 1.83
CA ASP A 12 33.22 -26.64 1.92
C ASP A 12 33.09 -25.95 0.56
N SER A 13 33.52 -26.59 -0.54
CA SER A 13 33.41 -26.03 -1.89
C SER A 13 31.96 -25.92 -2.38
N GLU A 14 31.13 -26.93 -2.11
CA GLU A 14 29.71 -26.93 -2.48
C GLU A 14 28.90 -25.95 -1.62
N THR A 15 29.23 -25.86 -0.33
CA THR A 15 28.62 -24.89 0.60
C THR A 15 28.95 -23.46 0.17
N HIS A 16 30.19 -23.18 -0.22
CA HIS A 16 30.60 -21.84 -0.68
C HIS A 16 29.85 -21.41 -1.94
N LYS A 17 29.75 -22.30 -2.94
CA LYS A 17 28.97 -22.03 -4.17
C LYS A 17 27.50 -21.79 -3.89
N THR A 18 26.94 -22.52 -2.94
CA THR A 18 25.53 -22.36 -2.53
C THR A 18 25.31 -21.00 -1.87
N ILE A 19 26.22 -20.59 -0.99
CA ILE A 19 26.18 -19.27 -0.34
C ILE A 19 26.28 -18.15 -1.38
N GLU A 20 27.23 -18.22 -2.31
CA GLU A 20 27.38 -17.23 -3.39
C GLU A 20 26.12 -17.12 -4.25
N SER A 21 25.54 -18.27 -4.64
CA SER A 21 24.29 -18.31 -5.40
C SER A 21 23.12 -17.68 -4.63
N LEU A 22 22.98 -17.98 -3.34
CA LEU A 22 21.91 -17.41 -2.51
C LEU A 22 22.12 -15.90 -2.29
N GLN A 23 23.35 -15.45 -2.10
CA GLN A 23 23.67 -14.03 -2.01
C GLN A 23 23.31 -13.28 -3.30
N GLN A 24 23.59 -13.87 -4.47
CA GLN A 24 23.23 -13.30 -5.76
C GLN A 24 21.70 -13.23 -5.94
N GLN A 25 20.96 -14.28 -5.55
CA GLN A 25 19.50 -14.27 -5.59
C GLN A 25 18.91 -13.21 -4.64
N VAL A 26 19.44 -13.07 -3.43
CA VAL A 26 19.03 -12.02 -2.48
C VAL A 26 19.32 -10.63 -3.03
N ALA A 27 20.45 -10.42 -3.71
CA ALA A 27 20.77 -9.15 -4.36
C ALA A 27 19.75 -8.80 -5.45
N ILE A 28 19.43 -9.75 -6.32
CA ILE A 28 18.39 -9.57 -7.36
C ILE A 28 17.04 -9.24 -6.73
N LEU A 29 16.62 -9.99 -5.71
CA LEU A 29 15.35 -9.74 -5.03
C LEU A 29 15.32 -8.38 -4.32
N ARG A 30 16.45 -7.92 -3.79
CA ARG A 30 16.59 -6.59 -3.17
C ARG A 30 16.49 -5.46 -4.19
N ASP A 31 16.98 -5.67 -5.41
CA ASP A 31 16.87 -4.70 -6.49
C ASP A 31 15.46 -4.65 -7.09
N LEU A 32 14.78 -5.79 -7.16
CA LEU A 32 13.40 -5.89 -7.67
C LEU A 32 12.34 -5.48 -6.65
N SER A 33 12.64 -5.60 -5.35
CA SER A 33 11.73 -5.25 -4.28
C SER A 33 11.92 -3.79 -3.85
N PRO A 34 10.88 -2.96 -3.88
CA PRO A 34 10.95 -1.61 -3.30
C PRO A 34 11.07 -1.67 -1.77
N PHE A 35 10.81 -2.83 -1.17
CA PHE A 35 10.98 -3.04 0.26
C PHE A 35 12.45 -3.24 0.60
N ARG A 36 12.96 -2.41 1.52
CA ARG A 36 14.27 -2.62 2.15
C ARG A 36 14.08 -3.44 3.42
N PHE A 37 14.26 -4.75 3.32
CA PHE A 37 14.15 -5.64 4.46
C PHE A 37 15.47 -5.73 5.23
N SER A 38 15.46 -5.32 6.49
CA SER A 38 16.38 -5.82 7.51
C SER A 38 15.63 -6.85 8.35
N GLY A 39 16.18 -8.06 8.39
CA GLY A 39 15.58 -9.21 9.02
C GLY A 39 16.46 -9.73 10.15
N LEU A 40 15.92 -9.85 11.36
CA LEU A 40 16.52 -10.67 12.41
C LEU A 40 15.62 -11.87 12.65
N SER A 41 16.21 -13.07 12.58
CA SER A 41 15.54 -14.32 12.91
C SER A 41 16.21 -14.93 14.13
N GLU A 42 15.42 -15.29 15.13
CA GLU A 42 15.87 -15.89 16.38
C GLU A 42 15.07 -17.18 16.60
N VAL A 43 15.74 -18.32 16.70
CA VAL A 43 15.10 -19.58 17.09
C VAL A 43 14.88 -19.55 18.59
N LEU A 44 13.62 -19.57 19.02
CA LEU A 44 13.24 -19.48 20.43
C LEU A 44 13.20 -20.86 21.10
N SER A 45 12.69 -21.86 20.38
CA SER A 45 12.61 -23.23 20.87
C SER A 45 12.44 -24.21 19.71
N GLN A 46 12.83 -25.45 19.96
CA GLN A 46 12.57 -26.57 19.08
C GLN A 46 12.02 -27.72 19.92
N ASN A 47 10.81 -28.16 19.59
CA ASN A 47 10.11 -29.26 20.24
C ASN A 47 9.87 -30.36 19.20
N GLY A 48 10.76 -31.34 19.16
CA GLY A 48 10.73 -32.40 18.14
C GLY A 48 10.93 -31.82 16.74
N LEU A 49 9.92 -31.99 15.88
CA LEU A 49 9.90 -31.48 14.50
C LEU A 49 9.26 -30.10 14.37
N THR A 50 8.96 -29.42 15.47
CA THR A 50 8.38 -28.07 15.46
C THR A 50 9.40 -27.05 15.96
N VAL A 51 9.61 -25.97 15.21
CA VAL A 51 10.50 -24.86 15.57
C VAL A 51 9.68 -23.58 15.75
N ASN A 52 9.94 -22.84 16.81
CA ASN A 52 9.38 -21.51 17.02
C ASN A 52 10.45 -20.46 16.73
N ILE A 53 10.14 -19.55 15.80
CA ILE A 53 11.06 -18.53 15.29
C ILE A 53 10.45 -17.16 15.53
N ARG A 54 11.22 -16.25 16.10
CA ARG A 54 10.88 -14.82 16.10
C ARG A 54 11.51 -14.17 14.88
N LYS A 55 10.71 -13.44 14.11
CA LYS A 55 11.16 -12.64 12.98
C LYS A 55 10.85 -11.18 13.22
N THR A 56 11.84 -10.32 12.97
CA THR A 56 11.65 -8.87 12.86
C THR A 56 11.94 -8.47 11.43
N ILE A 57 11.01 -7.77 10.80
CA ILE A 57 11.15 -7.20 9.46
C ILE A 57 10.96 -5.71 9.58
N GLU A 58 11.98 -4.93 9.27
CA GLU A 58 11.83 -3.49 9.05
C GLU A 58 11.78 -3.22 7.56
N GLY A 59 11.02 -2.21 7.18
CA GLY A 59 10.81 -1.88 5.79
C GLY A 59 10.45 -0.42 5.59
N ARG A 60 10.73 0.02 4.37
CA ARG A 60 10.23 1.28 3.85
C ARG A 60 9.70 1.06 2.45
N TYR A 61 8.54 1.62 2.15
CA TYR A 61 7.97 1.69 0.82
C TYR A 61 7.51 3.12 0.59
N ARG A 62 8.22 3.86 -0.28
CA ARG A 62 8.00 5.29 -0.53
C ARG A 62 8.02 6.08 0.80
N ASP A 63 6.88 6.65 1.20
CA ASP A 63 6.76 7.49 2.39
C ASP A 63 6.34 6.71 3.64
N VAL A 64 6.00 5.42 3.49
CA VAL A 64 5.59 4.56 4.61
C VAL A 64 6.80 3.78 5.12
N GLN A 65 7.17 4.02 6.37
CA GLN A 65 8.12 3.22 7.13
C GLN A 65 7.36 2.27 8.05
N PHE A 66 7.84 1.05 8.21
CA PHE A 66 7.18 0.04 9.03
C PHE A 66 8.15 -0.96 9.65
N GLN A 67 7.69 -1.60 10.71
CA GLN A 67 8.32 -2.72 11.39
C GLN A 67 7.26 -3.77 11.71
N LEU A 68 7.56 -5.02 11.38
CA LEU A 68 6.77 -6.20 11.69
C LEU A 68 7.59 -7.05 12.64
N LYS A 69 7.02 -7.41 13.78
CA LYS A 69 7.60 -8.39 14.71
C LYS A 69 6.60 -9.52 14.82
N PHE A 70 7.02 -10.74 14.50
CA PHE A 70 6.11 -11.87 14.53
C PHE A 70 6.77 -13.15 15.01
N LEU A 71 5.95 -13.98 15.65
CA LEU A 71 6.29 -15.36 15.99
C LEU A 71 5.75 -16.28 14.90
N MET A 72 6.59 -17.20 14.46
CA MET A 72 6.29 -18.17 13.43
C MET A 72 6.58 -19.56 13.98
N GLN A 73 5.63 -20.46 13.82
CA GLN A 73 5.83 -21.87 14.09
C GLN A 73 6.03 -22.60 12.76
N GLU A 74 7.12 -23.34 12.64
CA GLU A 74 7.52 -24.07 11.43
C GLU A 74 7.62 -25.57 11.73
N SER A 75 7.02 -26.37 10.87
CA SER A 75 7.10 -27.83 10.88
C SER A 75 8.27 -28.29 10.00
N LEU A 76 9.27 -28.92 10.61
CA LEU A 76 10.42 -29.48 9.89
C LEU A 76 10.06 -30.72 9.07
N ASP A 77 8.91 -31.36 9.35
CA ASP A 77 8.43 -32.53 8.62
C ASP A 77 7.72 -32.13 7.32
N THR A 78 6.82 -31.15 7.40
CA THR A 78 5.96 -30.74 6.29
C THR A 78 6.46 -29.47 5.58
N GLY A 79 7.37 -28.71 6.19
CA GLY A 79 7.78 -27.38 5.73
C GLY A 79 6.71 -26.31 5.91
N GLU A 80 5.58 -26.63 6.55
CA GLU A 80 4.50 -25.69 6.79
C GLU A 80 4.88 -24.69 7.89
N SER A 81 4.56 -23.42 7.65
CA SER A 81 4.80 -22.35 8.61
C SER A 81 3.55 -21.51 8.78
N HIS A 82 3.21 -21.13 10.01
CA HIS A 82 2.15 -20.18 10.28
C HIS A 82 2.60 -19.14 11.32
N VAL A 83 2.05 -17.94 11.19
CA VAL A 83 2.30 -16.83 12.13
C VAL A 83 1.35 -16.99 13.31
N THR A 84 1.91 -17.04 14.52
CA THR A 84 1.14 -17.23 15.77
C THR A 84 0.93 -15.93 16.53
N ASP A 85 1.79 -14.94 16.31
CA ASP A 85 1.69 -13.60 16.90
C ASP A 85 2.27 -12.60 15.91
N LEU A 86 1.63 -11.45 15.74
CA LEU A 86 2.10 -10.37 14.88
C LEU A 86 1.87 -9.04 15.58
N SER A 87 2.93 -8.25 15.64
CA SER A 87 2.96 -6.85 16.04
C SER A 87 3.39 -6.00 14.86
N ILE A 88 2.63 -4.94 14.58
CA ILE A 88 2.84 -4.01 13.48
C ILE A 88 3.09 -2.62 14.05
N ALA A 89 4.16 -1.97 13.60
CA ALA A 89 4.39 -0.56 13.80
C ALA A 89 4.62 0.09 12.44
N ALA A 90 3.99 1.24 12.16
CA ALA A 90 4.14 1.95 10.89
C ALA A 90 4.09 3.47 11.08
N SER A 91 4.37 4.23 10.02
CA SER A 91 4.29 5.70 10.01
C SER A 91 2.92 6.21 10.50
N ASP A 92 2.93 7.33 11.22
CA ASP A 92 1.73 7.86 11.90
C ASP A 92 0.56 8.10 10.95
N VAL A 93 0.77 8.79 9.83
CA VAL A 93 -0.31 9.10 8.87
C VAL A 93 -0.94 7.82 8.30
N PHE A 94 -0.11 6.85 7.90
CA PHE A 94 -0.57 5.55 7.42
C PHE A 94 -1.35 4.79 8.50
N THR A 95 -0.89 4.86 9.75
CA THR A 95 -1.52 4.18 10.88
C THR A 95 -2.86 4.82 11.23
N THR A 96 -2.94 6.15 11.25
CA THR A 96 -4.20 6.87 11.52
C THR A 96 -5.27 6.55 10.48
N ASP A 97 -4.92 6.53 9.19
CA ASP A 97 -5.88 6.26 8.12
C ASP A 97 -6.39 4.82 8.12
N LEU A 98 -5.59 3.86 8.60
CA LEU A 98 -5.83 2.43 8.42
C LEU A 98 -5.82 1.61 9.72
N ILE A 99 -6.01 2.26 10.87
CA ILE A 99 -5.81 1.65 12.20
C ILE A 99 -6.62 0.36 12.37
N GLU A 100 -7.90 0.37 12.01
CA GLU A 100 -8.79 -0.79 12.15
C GLU A 100 -8.34 -1.98 11.28
N HIS A 101 -7.77 -1.70 10.10
CA HIS A 101 -7.25 -2.72 9.20
C HIS A 101 -5.93 -3.29 9.74
N ILE A 102 -5.06 -2.43 10.25
CA ILE A 102 -3.78 -2.82 10.85
C ILE A 102 -4.01 -3.70 12.08
N GLU A 103 -4.89 -3.30 12.99
CA GLU A 103 -5.22 -4.07 14.20
C GLU A 103 -5.79 -5.45 13.85
N ARG A 104 -6.69 -5.51 12.85
CA ARG A 104 -7.25 -6.77 12.35
C ARG A 104 -6.18 -7.68 11.76
N MET A 105 -5.29 -7.15 10.94
CA MET A 105 -4.17 -7.91 10.36
C MET A 105 -3.22 -8.42 11.44
N SER A 106 -2.93 -7.60 12.45
CA SER A 106 -2.13 -7.95 13.62
C SER A 106 -2.74 -9.15 14.35
N ALA A 107 -4.04 -9.10 14.63
CA ALA A 107 -4.77 -10.18 15.31
C ALA A 107 -4.83 -11.48 14.48
N GLN A 108 -4.82 -11.39 13.15
CA GLN A 108 -4.87 -12.53 12.23
C GLN A 108 -3.49 -13.08 11.86
N GLY A 109 -2.39 -12.45 12.29
CA GLY A 109 -1.04 -12.83 11.84
C GLY A 109 -0.79 -12.57 10.35
N ASN A 110 -1.55 -11.67 9.72
CA ASN A 110 -1.56 -11.50 8.26
C ASN A 110 -0.43 -10.56 7.77
N VAL A 111 0.80 -11.07 7.79
CA VAL A 111 1.99 -10.35 7.31
C VAL A 111 1.88 -9.94 5.84
N GLN A 112 1.38 -10.85 4.99
CA GLN A 112 1.26 -10.59 3.56
C GLN A 112 0.23 -9.50 3.26
N GLY A 113 -0.93 -9.56 3.91
CA GLY A 113 -1.98 -8.55 3.81
C GLY A 113 -1.47 -7.16 4.16
N PHE A 114 -0.67 -7.04 5.23
CA PHE A 114 -0.04 -5.77 5.57
C PHE A 114 0.87 -5.23 4.46
N LEU A 115 1.73 -6.07 3.89
CA LEU A 115 2.63 -5.65 2.81
C LEU A 115 1.87 -5.21 1.55
N HIS A 116 0.77 -5.90 1.22
CA HIS A 116 -0.12 -5.50 0.13
C HIS A 116 -0.82 -4.16 0.42
N LEU A 117 -1.30 -3.97 1.65
CA LEU A 117 -1.95 -2.74 2.10
C LEU A 117 -1.00 -1.54 1.96
N VAL A 118 0.23 -1.66 2.46
CA VAL A 118 1.27 -0.61 2.32
C VAL A 118 1.51 -0.29 0.85
N LYS A 119 1.71 -1.32 0.01
CA LYS A 119 1.96 -1.15 -1.43
C LYS A 119 0.80 -0.42 -2.12
N GLY A 120 -0.44 -0.83 -1.83
CA GLY A 120 -1.65 -0.25 -2.40
C GLY A 120 -1.84 1.21 -1.99
N TYR A 121 -1.75 1.48 -0.68
CA TYR A 121 -1.88 2.83 -0.13
C TYR A 121 -0.86 3.78 -0.73
N SER A 122 0.43 3.43 -0.68
CA SER A 122 1.47 4.34 -1.20
C SER A 122 1.38 4.55 -2.71
N ARG A 123 0.89 3.56 -3.48
CA ARG A 123 0.63 3.73 -4.92
C ARG A 123 -0.45 4.78 -5.16
N TRP A 124 -1.60 4.66 -4.48
CA TRP A 124 -2.72 5.56 -4.70
C TRP A 124 -2.51 6.96 -4.12
N THR A 125 -1.83 7.07 -2.97
CA THR A 125 -1.43 8.37 -2.41
C THR A 125 -0.51 9.11 -3.38
N GLU A 126 0.48 8.45 -3.98
CA GLU A 126 1.31 9.08 -5.00
C GLU A 126 0.49 9.49 -6.23
N ALA A 127 -0.35 8.60 -6.75
CA ALA A 127 -1.19 8.89 -7.92
C ALA A 127 -2.06 10.13 -7.69
N LYS A 128 -2.69 10.23 -6.50
CA LYS A 128 -3.45 11.42 -6.09
C LYS A 128 -2.58 12.67 -6.05
N THR A 129 -1.43 12.63 -5.38
CA THR A 129 -0.51 13.77 -5.30
C THR A 129 -0.04 14.24 -6.68
N GLN A 130 0.32 13.31 -7.56
CA GLN A 130 0.75 13.63 -8.92
C GLN A 130 -0.40 14.22 -9.75
N THR A 131 -1.61 13.66 -9.63
CA THR A 131 -2.81 14.14 -10.34
C THR A 131 -3.18 15.56 -9.89
N PHE A 132 -3.23 15.81 -8.59
CA PHE A 132 -3.55 17.15 -8.06
C PHE A 132 -2.49 18.18 -8.48
N LYS A 133 -1.21 17.80 -8.40
CA LYS A 133 -0.11 18.66 -8.85
C LYS A 133 -0.20 18.98 -10.35
N HIS A 134 -0.57 18.00 -11.17
CA HIS A 134 -0.74 18.18 -12.60
C HIS A 134 -1.85 19.21 -12.91
N PHE A 135 -3.07 19.01 -12.39
CA PHE A 135 -4.19 19.89 -12.71
C PHE A 135 -4.08 21.29 -12.11
N THR A 136 -3.49 21.43 -10.91
CA THR A 136 -3.21 22.75 -10.32
C THR A 136 -2.16 23.53 -11.12
N ALA A 137 -1.19 22.85 -11.74
CA ALA A 137 -0.19 23.48 -12.59
C ALA A 137 -0.73 23.83 -13.98
N GLU A 138 -1.57 22.96 -14.56
CA GLU A 138 -2.13 23.15 -15.91
C GLU A 138 -3.26 24.20 -15.93
N TYR A 139 -4.09 24.23 -14.88
CA TYR A 139 -5.26 25.11 -14.78
C TYR A 139 -5.25 26.00 -13.52
N PRO A 140 -4.20 26.81 -13.29
CA PRO A 140 -3.97 27.51 -12.02
C PRO A 140 -5.05 28.54 -11.66
N ASN A 141 -5.84 29.00 -12.65
CA ASN A 141 -6.90 30.00 -12.43
C ASN A 141 -8.24 29.37 -12.02
N ILE A 142 -8.39 28.06 -12.22
CA ILE A 142 -9.66 27.34 -12.09
C ILE A 142 -9.53 26.23 -11.05
N VAL A 143 -8.39 25.55 -11.00
CA VAL A 143 -8.16 24.40 -10.13
C VAL A 143 -7.30 24.81 -8.94
N MET A 144 -7.75 24.46 -7.73
CA MET A 144 -7.05 24.72 -6.49
C MET A 144 -7.12 23.51 -5.57
N GLN A 145 -5.97 23.05 -5.10
CA GLN A 145 -5.91 22.07 -4.02
C GLN A 145 -6.17 22.78 -2.68
N VAL A 146 -7.21 22.36 -1.96
CA VAL A 146 -7.60 22.95 -0.67
C VAL A 146 -7.04 22.14 0.50
N ASP A 147 -6.95 20.83 0.33
CA ASP A 147 -6.39 19.90 1.30
C ASP A 147 -5.71 18.72 0.56
N THR A 148 -5.07 17.83 1.31
CA THR A 148 -4.49 16.55 0.88
C THR A 148 -5.47 15.67 0.08
N ASN A 149 -6.76 15.73 0.39
CA ASN A 149 -7.82 14.93 -0.25
C ASN A 149 -8.81 15.76 -1.08
N LEU A 150 -8.68 17.09 -1.12
CA LEU A 150 -9.68 17.99 -1.68
C LEU A 150 -9.13 18.85 -2.82
N LEU A 151 -9.80 18.78 -3.96
CA LEU A 151 -9.52 19.59 -5.15
C LEU A 151 -10.77 20.37 -5.55
N ASN A 152 -10.67 21.69 -5.57
CA ASN A 152 -11.74 22.57 -6.03
C ASN A 152 -11.52 22.98 -7.47
N ILE A 153 -12.58 22.93 -8.26
CA ILE A 153 -12.64 23.39 -9.65
C ILE A 153 -13.68 24.51 -9.71
N LYS A 154 -13.22 25.73 -9.94
CA LYS A 154 -14.07 26.92 -9.98
C LYS A 154 -14.87 26.97 -11.28
N ALA A 155 -16.17 27.17 -11.18
CA ALA A 155 -17.04 27.38 -12.32
C ALA A 155 -17.79 28.72 -12.19
N ASN A 156 -18.47 29.15 -13.27
CA ASN A 156 -19.28 30.36 -13.26
C ASN A 156 -20.51 30.17 -12.37
N ASN A 157 -20.43 30.64 -11.12
CA ASN A 157 -21.46 30.60 -10.06
C ASN A 157 -21.54 29.32 -9.23
N CYS A 158 -20.58 28.40 -9.35
CA CYS A 158 -20.47 27.24 -8.46
C CYS A 158 -19.02 26.78 -8.32
N THR A 159 -18.79 25.86 -7.40
CA THR A 159 -17.50 25.15 -7.26
C THR A 159 -17.77 23.66 -7.33
N LEU A 160 -17.04 22.96 -8.20
CA LEU A 160 -17.00 21.50 -8.16
C LEU A 160 -15.94 21.10 -7.14
N VAL A 161 -16.32 20.32 -6.13
CA VAL A 161 -15.45 19.86 -5.06
C VAL A 161 -15.22 18.38 -5.27
N LEU A 162 -14.00 18.01 -5.62
CA LEU A 162 -13.58 16.62 -5.76
C LEU A 162 -12.90 16.18 -4.46
N THR A 163 -13.42 15.11 -3.87
CA THR A 163 -12.86 14.46 -2.69
C THR A 163 -12.23 13.14 -3.11
N TRP A 164 -10.96 12.91 -2.80
CA TRP A 164 -10.25 11.67 -3.13
C TRP A 164 -9.72 11.00 -1.86
N ASN A 165 -10.53 10.05 -1.37
CA ASN A 165 -10.21 9.17 -0.26
C ASN A 165 -9.67 7.82 -0.75
N LEU A 166 -9.11 7.05 0.19
CA LEU A 166 -8.69 5.68 -0.07
C LEU A 166 -9.52 4.75 0.80
N GLU A 167 -10.08 3.72 0.19
CA GLU A 167 -10.82 2.68 0.89
C GLU A 167 -10.07 1.35 0.80
N VAL A 168 -10.30 0.49 1.79
CA VAL A 168 -9.77 -0.88 1.80
C VAL A 168 -10.91 -1.84 1.48
N GLU A 169 -10.82 -2.49 0.33
CA GLU A 169 -11.71 -3.57 -0.07
C GLU A 169 -11.15 -4.94 0.36
N GLY A 170 -12.04 -5.77 0.92
CA GLY A 170 -11.68 -7.10 1.39
C GLY A 170 -10.64 -7.05 2.50
N GLU A 171 -9.56 -7.82 2.36
CA GLU A 171 -8.54 -7.91 3.41
C GLU A 171 -7.44 -6.86 3.29
N SER A 172 -7.01 -6.48 2.09
CA SER A 172 -5.82 -5.62 1.91
C SER A 172 -5.80 -4.82 0.60
N SER A 173 -6.86 -4.86 -0.21
CA SER A 173 -6.89 -4.17 -1.49
C SER A 173 -7.23 -2.70 -1.27
N VAL A 174 -6.30 -1.79 -1.55
CA VAL A 174 -6.59 -0.35 -1.49
C VAL A 174 -7.11 0.13 -2.83
N VAL A 175 -8.24 0.83 -2.82
CA VAL A 175 -8.89 1.43 -3.98
C VAL A 175 -9.17 2.91 -3.74
N PRO A 176 -9.21 3.74 -4.79
CA PRO A 176 -9.58 5.14 -4.66
C PRO A 176 -11.10 5.29 -4.56
N ASP A 177 -11.58 6.01 -3.56
CA ASP A 177 -12.96 6.51 -3.46
C ASP A 177 -12.94 8.00 -3.82
N ILE A 178 -13.37 8.33 -5.04
CA ILE A 178 -13.33 9.69 -5.58
C ILE A 178 -14.75 10.17 -5.78
N ARG A 179 -15.14 11.22 -5.05
CA ARG A 179 -16.49 11.77 -5.08
C ARG A 179 -16.52 13.20 -5.60
N LEU A 180 -17.63 13.57 -6.21
CA LEU A 180 -17.86 14.90 -6.74
C LEU A 180 -19.09 15.55 -6.10
N GLU A 181 -18.88 16.72 -5.50
CA GLU A 181 -19.95 17.58 -5.02
C GLU A 181 -19.98 18.88 -5.82
N VAL A 182 -21.18 19.44 -6.04
CA VAL A 182 -21.34 20.76 -6.64
C VAL A 182 -21.86 21.73 -5.58
N VAL A 183 -21.00 22.66 -5.20
CA VAL A 183 -21.32 23.70 -4.22
C VAL A 183 -21.87 24.93 -4.95
N VAL A 184 -23.14 25.21 -4.72
CA VAL A 184 -23.90 26.37 -5.27
C VAL A 184 -24.39 27.28 -4.14
N PRO A 185 -24.78 28.53 -4.43
CA PRO A 185 -25.51 29.36 -3.48
C PRO A 185 -26.84 28.70 -3.04
N GLU A 186 -27.20 28.89 -1.77
CA GLU A 186 -28.40 28.29 -1.14
C GLU A 186 -29.70 28.55 -1.94
N SER A 187 -29.83 29.73 -2.55
CA SER A 187 -30.98 30.11 -3.38
C SER A 187 -31.17 29.27 -4.65
N VAL A 188 -30.12 28.56 -5.09
CA VAL A 188 -30.12 27.66 -6.26
C VAL A 188 -30.28 26.20 -5.82
N GLN A 189 -29.81 25.85 -4.62
CA GLN A 189 -29.76 24.48 -4.11
C GLN A 189 -31.15 23.82 -4.05
N GLU A 190 -32.16 24.52 -3.51
CA GLU A 190 -33.53 23.98 -3.45
C GLU A 190 -34.17 23.77 -4.83
N LYS A 191 -33.78 24.57 -5.83
CA LYS A 191 -34.36 24.52 -7.18
C LYS A 191 -33.72 23.44 -8.05
N GLN A 192 -32.51 23.00 -7.72
CA GLN A 192 -31.73 22.05 -8.52
C GLN A 192 -31.36 20.77 -7.74
N LYS A 193 -32.10 20.47 -6.67
CA LYS A 193 -31.82 19.34 -5.78
C LYS A 193 -31.61 18.02 -6.52
N ASP A 194 -32.56 17.63 -7.38
CA ASP A 194 -32.50 16.38 -8.13
C ASP A 194 -31.26 16.30 -9.04
N PHE A 195 -30.83 17.42 -9.62
CA PHE A 195 -29.61 17.47 -10.42
C PHE A 195 -28.38 17.27 -9.53
N LEU A 196 -28.27 18.03 -8.44
CA LEU A 196 -27.13 17.98 -7.51
C LEU A 196 -26.94 16.59 -6.91
N GLU A 197 -28.02 15.89 -6.58
CA GLU A 197 -27.98 14.51 -6.08
C GLU A 197 -27.46 13.51 -7.12
N SER A 198 -27.71 13.77 -8.41
CA SER A 198 -27.25 12.89 -9.51
C SER A 198 -25.81 13.15 -9.97
N VAL A 199 -25.16 14.24 -9.53
CA VAL A 199 -23.84 14.63 -10.07
C VAL A 199 -22.78 13.59 -9.74
N ASP A 200 -22.72 13.12 -8.49
CA ASP A 200 -21.72 12.15 -8.08
C ASP A 200 -21.89 10.82 -8.84
N GLU A 201 -23.13 10.33 -8.96
CA GLU A 201 -23.43 9.10 -9.71
C GLU A 201 -22.96 9.18 -11.18
N ASN A 202 -23.24 10.30 -11.84
CA ASN A 202 -22.78 10.53 -13.21
C ASN A 202 -21.25 10.61 -13.31
N PHE A 203 -20.60 11.21 -12.30
CA PHE A 203 -19.15 11.25 -12.23
C PHE A 203 -18.54 9.86 -12.01
N GLN A 204 -19.14 9.01 -11.18
CA GLN A 204 -18.72 7.61 -11.03
C GLN A 204 -18.74 6.85 -12.36
N LEU A 205 -19.77 7.07 -13.19
CA LEU A 205 -19.85 6.47 -14.53
C LEU A 205 -18.72 6.97 -15.44
N MET A 206 -18.29 8.23 -15.30
CA MET A 206 -17.13 8.74 -16.04
C MET A 206 -15.84 8.09 -15.58
N LEU A 207 -15.62 8.00 -14.26
CA LEU A 207 -14.43 7.36 -13.67
C LEU A 207 -14.27 5.93 -14.18
N GLN A 208 -15.35 5.15 -14.22
CA GLN A 208 -15.35 3.78 -14.70
C GLN A 208 -15.03 3.67 -16.21
N ARG A 209 -15.48 4.63 -17.02
CA ARG A 209 -15.35 4.58 -18.48
C ARG A 209 -14.04 5.18 -19.00
N LEU A 210 -13.62 6.29 -18.41
CA LEU A 210 -12.50 7.11 -18.91
C LEU A 210 -11.25 6.97 -18.05
N GLY A 211 -11.38 6.52 -16.80
CA GLY A 211 -10.33 6.60 -15.80
C GLY A 211 -10.26 7.98 -15.15
N ILE A 212 -9.40 8.09 -14.13
CA ILE A 212 -9.39 9.22 -13.20
C ILE A 212 -8.97 10.52 -13.89
N GLU A 213 -7.79 10.55 -14.51
CA GLU A 213 -7.24 11.77 -15.13
C GLU A 213 -8.16 12.33 -16.22
N ALA A 214 -8.61 11.48 -17.15
CA ALA A 214 -9.48 11.89 -18.24
C ALA A 214 -10.85 12.39 -17.74
N SER A 215 -11.39 11.81 -16.66
CA SER A 215 -12.65 12.27 -16.05
C SER A 215 -12.50 13.65 -15.43
N ILE A 216 -11.43 13.89 -14.67
CA ILE A 216 -11.15 15.19 -14.06
C ILE A 216 -10.91 16.25 -15.15
N ASN A 217 -10.12 15.93 -16.17
CA ASN A 217 -9.87 16.86 -17.28
C ASN A 217 -11.18 17.22 -18.02
N SER A 218 -12.08 16.25 -18.20
CA SER A 218 -13.38 16.49 -18.83
C SER A 218 -14.26 17.43 -18.01
N LEU A 219 -14.24 17.32 -16.67
CA LEU A 219 -14.93 18.28 -15.80
C LEU A 219 -14.38 19.70 -15.97
N ILE A 220 -13.04 19.83 -15.98
CA ILE A 220 -12.37 21.13 -16.12
C ILE A 220 -12.72 21.78 -17.47
N GLU A 221 -12.61 21.04 -18.57
CA GLU A 221 -12.94 21.55 -19.91
C GLU A 221 -14.43 21.91 -20.06
N THR A 222 -15.32 21.35 -19.23
CA THR A 222 -16.74 21.72 -19.24
C THR A 222 -17.01 23.07 -18.57
N VAL A 223 -16.15 23.50 -17.65
CA VAL A 223 -16.34 24.73 -16.86
C VAL A 223 -15.38 25.87 -17.19
N LYS A 224 -14.38 25.58 -18.03
CA LYS A 224 -13.44 26.55 -18.61
C LYS A 224 -14.13 27.47 -19.61
#